data_AF-A0A5N8WL04-F1
#
_entry.id   AF-A0A5N8WL04-F1
#
_cell.length_a   1.000
_cell.length_b   1.000
_cell.length_c   1.000
_cell.angle_alpha   90.00
_cell.angle_beta   90.00
_cell.angle_gamma   90.00
#
_symmetry.space_group_name_H-M   'P 1'
#
loop_
_entity.id
_entity.type
_entity.pdbx_description
1 polymer ?
#
loop_
_entity_poly.entity_id
_entity_poly.type
_entity_poly.pdbx_seq_one_letter_code
_entity_poly.pdbx_strand_id
1 'polypeptide(L)'
;MSVSRIPTPDAVRYFSSRQLPRAVREAASAADRAELELGRPVSPLSVEDLGDRETVLAHWHRADKVLAATALRPEQATGVLS
;
A
#
# COMPACT_ATOMS: atom_id res chain seq x y z
N MET A 1 -25.68 8.56 1.15
CA MET A 1 -25.24 9.12 -0.14
C MET A 1 -24.12 8.23 -0.66
N SER A 2 -24.36 7.40 -1.69
CA SER A 2 -23.31 6.56 -2.27
C SER A 2 -22.46 7.41 -3.21
N VAL A 3 -21.19 7.64 -2.84
CA VAL A 3 -20.23 8.30 -3.74
C VAL A 3 -19.89 7.28 -4.83
N SER A 4 -20.48 7.45 -6.02
CA SER A 4 -20.12 6.64 -7.17
C SER A 4 -18.72 7.08 -7.61
N ARG A 5 -17.70 6.28 -7.27
CA ARG A 5 -16.32 6.52 -7.71
C ARG A 5 -16.27 6.25 -9.20
N ILE A 6 -16.08 7.29 -10.00
CA ILE A 6 -15.75 7.14 -11.42
C ILE A 6 -14.45 6.32 -11.47
N PRO A 7 -14.42 5.15 -12.15
CA PRO A 7 -13.22 4.35 -12.23
C PRO A 7 -12.12 5.15 -12.92
N THR A 8 -11.02 5.39 -12.22
CA THR A 8 -9.88 6.14 -12.75
C THR A 8 -9.25 5.35 -13.89
N PRO A 9 -9.14 5.91 -15.11
CA PRO A 9 -8.55 5.20 -16.24
C PRO A 9 -7.10 4.76 -15.94
N ASP A 10 -6.70 3.59 -16.43
CA ASP A 10 -5.37 3.01 -16.15
C ASP A 10 -4.22 3.93 -16.59
N ALA A 11 -4.40 4.72 -17.64
CA ALA A 11 -3.43 5.71 -18.09
C ALA A 11 -3.19 6.82 -17.05
N VAL A 12 -4.23 7.25 -16.34
CA VAL A 12 -4.13 8.26 -15.28
C VAL A 12 -3.46 7.66 -14.05
N ARG A 13 -3.81 6.42 -13.67
CA ARG A 13 -3.11 5.69 -12.59
C ARG A 13 -1.62 5.54 -12.89
N TYR A 14 -1.28 5.21 -14.14
CA TYR A 14 0.09 5.07 -14.61
C TYR A 14 0.85 6.41 -14.61
N PHE A 15 0.21 7.49 -15.06
CA PHE A 15 0.84 8.81 -15.05
C PHE A 15 1.08 9.34 -13.63
N SER A 16 0.06 9.25 -12.76
CA SER A 16 0.16 9.66 -11.36
C SER A 16 1.23 8.88 -10.61
N SER A 17 1.36 7.57 -10.86
CA SER A 17 2.40 6.75 -10.22
C SER A 17 3.82 7.19 -10.61
N ARG A 18 4.04 7.67 -11.84
CA ARG A 18 5.35 8.21 -12.28
C ARG A 18 5.69 9.56 -11.65
N GLN A 19 4.69 10.32 -11.20
CA GLN A 19 4.91 11.59 -10.50
C GLN A 19 5.14 11.43 -8.99
N LEU A 20 4.89 10.25 -8.42
CA LEU A 20 5.12 10.01 -7.01
C LEU A 20 6.62 10.02 -6.67
N PRO A 21 7.01 10.65 -5.54
CA PRO A 21 8.38 10.58 -5.04
C PRO A 21 8.85 9.13 -4.96
N ARG A 22 10.15 8.89 -5.22
CA ARG A 22 10.73 7.54 -5.25
C ARG A 22 10.43 6.77 -3.96
N ALA A 23 10.55 7.43 -2.81
CA ALA A 23 10.25 6.86 -1.50
C ALA A 23 8.80 6.35 -1.36
N VAL A 24 7.83 7.04 -1.97
CA VAL A 24 6.41 6.64 -1.94
C VAL A 24 6.17 5.41 -2.81
N ARG A 25 6.79 5.35 -3.99
CA ARG A 25 6.72 4.17 -4.86
C ARG A 25 7.38 2.94 -4.22
N GLU A 26 8.54 3.13 -3.61
CA GLU A 26 9.24 2.07 -2.88
C GLU A 26 8.41 1.58 -1.70
N ALA A 27 7.79 2.49 -0.93
CA ALA A 27 6.90 2.14 0.17
C ALA A 27 5.66 1.37 -0.32
N ALA A 28 5.01 1.80 -1.41
CA ALA A 28 3.88 1.09 -2.00
C ALA A 28 4.26 -0.35 -2.40
N SER A 29 5.37 -0.51 -3.12
CA SER A 29 5.87 -1.84 -3.51
C SER A 29 6.25 -2.71 -2.31
N ALA A 30 6.72 -2.11 -1.21
CA ALA A 30 7.03 -2.83 0.02
C ALA A 30 5.76 -3.25 0.77
N ALA A 31 4.73 -2.40 0.81
CA ALA A 31 3.43 -2.73 1.40
C ALA A 31 2.77 -3.90 0.65
N ASP A 32 2.71 -3.82 -0.70
CA ASP A 32 2.13 -4.89 -1.54
C ASP A 32 2.81 -6.24 -1.29
N ARG A 33 4.14 -6.25 -1.22
CA ARG A 33 4.90 -7.48 -0.92
C ARG A 33 4.63 -8.00 0.48
N ALA A 34 4.57 -7.12 1.47
CA ALA A 34 4.26 -7.52 2.84
C ALA A 34 2.84 -8.08 2.97
N GLU A 35 1.86 -7.50 2.27
CA GLU A 35 0.48 -8.02 2.26
C GLU A 35 0.39 -9.42 1.64
N LEU A 36 1.13 -9.67 0.55
CA LEU A 36 1.22 -11.01 -0.04
C LEU A 36 1.80 -12.04 0.94
N GLU A 37 2.86 -11.68 1.67
CA GLU A 37 3.47 -12.55 2.68
C GLU A 37 2.55 -12.75 3.90
N LEU A 38 1.85 -11.71 4.36
CA LEU A 38 0.89 -11.81 5.46
C LEU A 38 -0.34 -12.66 5.10
N GLY A 39 -0.68 -12.74 3.81
CA GLY A 39 -1.72 -13.62 3.29
C GLY A 39 -1.33 -15.10 3.22
N ARG A 40 -0.04 -15.44 3.37
CA ARG A 40 0.39 -16.84 3.38
C ARG A 40 -0.05 -17.54 4.67
N PRO A 41 -0.53 -18.79 4.58
CA PRO A 41 -0.82 -19.59 5.76
C PRO A 41 0.47 -19.90 6.50
N VAL A 42 0.43 -19.75 7.82
CA VAL A 42 1.55 -20.01 8.73
C VAL A 42 1.10 -20.95 9.85
N SER A 43 2.03 -21.74 10.41
CA SER A 43 1.72 -22.56 11.57
C SER A 43 1.65 -21.69 12.82
N PRO A 44 0.55 -21.69 13.59
CA PRO A 44 0.47 -20.94 14.84
C PRO A 44 1.33 -21.55 15.96
N LEU A 45 1.94 -22.72 15.72
CA LEU A 45 2.78 -23.44 16.68
C LEU A 45 4.28 -23.33 16.36
N SER A 46 4.66 -22.76 15.21
CA SER A 46 6.06 -22.49 14.89
C SER A 46 6.42 -21.09 15.37
N VAL A 47 7.43 -21.01 16.24
CA VAL A 47 7.94 -19.73 16.75
C VAL A 47 8.67 -18.97 15.63
N GLU A 48 9.33 -19.70 14.73
CA GLU A 48 10.01 -19.16 13.56
C GLU A 48 9.01 -18.49 12.62
N ASP A 49 7.93 -19.19 12.25
CA ASP A 49 6.86 -18.64 11.40
C ASP A 49 6.23 -17.39 12.01
N LEU A 50 6.01 -17.39 13.33
CA LEU A 50 5.46 -16.23 14.04
C LEU A 50 6.44 -15.05 14.07
N GLY A 51 7.73 -15.30 14.30
CA GLY A 51 8.77 -14.28 14.27
C GLY A 51 8.97 -13.65 12.89
N ASP A 52 8.92 -14.46 11.84
CA ASP A 52 8.95 -14.00 10.45
C ASP A 52 7.72 -13.15 10.15
N ARG A 53 6.54 -13.58 10.60
CA ARG A 53 5.30 -12.81 10.44
C ARG A 53 5.35 -11.46 11.16
N GLU A 54 5.89 -11.40 12.38
CA GLU A 54 6.09 -10.13 13.10
C GLU A 54 7.05 -9.20 12.36
N THR A 55 8.11 -9.74 11.77
CA THR A 55 9.05 -8.98 10.95
C THR A 55 8.36 -8.38 9.72
N VAL A 56 7.54 -9.17 9.03
CA VAL A 56 6.74 -8.69 7.89
C VAL A 56 5.74 -7.61 8.32
N LEU A 57 5.06 -7.77 9.46
CA LEU A 57 4.17 -6.74 10.02
C LEU A 57 4.92 -5.42 10.29
N ALA A 58 6.13 -5.49 10.85
CA ALA A 58 6.95 -4.31 11.06
C ALA A 58 7.33 -3.62 9.75
N HIS A 59 7.64 -4.39 8.70
CA HIS A 59 7.90 -3.85 7.37
C HIS A 59 6.66 -3.18 6.76
N TRP A 60 5.49 -3.82 6.88
CA TRP A 60 4.22 -3.25 6.43
C TRP A 60 3.93 -1.92 7.14
N HIS A 61 4.04 -1.86 8.47
CA HIS A 61 3.81 -0.62 9.22
C HIS A 61 4.77 0.52 8.86
N ARG A 62 6.04 0.22 8.53
CA ARG A 62 6.98 1.25 8.07
C ARG A 62 6.55 1.82 6.72
N ALA A 63 6.14 0.95 5.80
CA ALA A 63 5.62 1.38 4.49
C ALA A 63 4.33 2.19 4.63
N ASP A 64 3.38 1.70 5.44
CA ASP A 64 2.11 2.39 5.72
C ASP A 64 2.34 3.81 6.27
N LYS A 65 3.29 4.00 7.18
CA LYS A 65 3.65 5.35 7.68
C LYS A 65 4.08 6.31 6.56
N VAL A 66 4.89 5.84 5.61
CA VAL A 66 5.34 6.65 4.47
C VAL A 66 4.15 6.97 3.55
N LEU A 67 3.29 6.00 3.30
CA LEU A 67 2.10 6.18 2.47
C LEU A 67 1.08 7.12 3.13
N ALA A 68 0.83 6.96 4.44
CA ALA A 68 -0.09 7.78 5.22
C ALA A 68 0.40 9.24 5.36
N ALA A 69 1.71 9.46 5.44
CA ALA A 69 2.31 10.79 5.44
C ALA A 69 2.22 11.49 4.06
N THR A 70 1.94 10.73 3.01
CA THR A 70 1.76 11.27 1.66
C THR A 70 0.29 11.62 1.46
N ALA A 71 -0.02 12.91 1.30
CA ALA A 71 -1.37 13.42 1.07
C ALA A 71 -2.06 12.88 -0.21
N LEU A 72 -1.33 12.11 -1.03
CA LEU A 72 -1.82 11.47 -2.24
C LEU A 72 -2.14 10.01 -1.96
N ARG A 73 -3.25 9.73 -1.27
CA ARG A 73 -3.99 8.52 -1.68
C ARG A 73 -4.41 8.79 -3.13
N PRO A 74 -4.11 7.91 -4.09
CA PRO A 74 -4.56 8.08 -5.48
C PRO A 74 -6.07 8.35 -5.57
N GLU A 75 -6.84 7.80 -4.62
CA GLU A 75 -8.27 7.99 -4.48
C GLU A 75 -8.68 9.41 -4.07
N GLN A 76 -7.83 10.12 -3.32
CA GLN A 76 -8.07 11.49 -2.85
C GLN A 76 -7.52 12.56 -3.81
N ALA A 77 -6.50 12.24 -4.61
CA ALA A 77 -5.97 13.15 -5.63
C ALA A 77 -7.01 13.48 -6.72
N THR A 78 -7.93 12.55 -7.01
CA THR A 78 -9.05 12.75 -7.93
C THR A 78 -10.17 13.62 -7.38
N GLY A 79 -10.25 13.82 -6.05
CA GLY A 79 -11.28 14.66 -5.43
C GLY A 79 -10.99 16.17 -5.49
N VAL A 80 -9.82 16.57 -5.99
CA VAL A 80 -9.44 17.98 -6.16
C VAL A 80 -9.82 18.52 -7.55
N LEU A 81 -10.23 17.64 -8.48
CA LEU A 81 -10.63 17.99 -9.85
C LEU A 81 -12.12 17.74 -10.14
N SER A 82 -12.93 17.45 -9.11
CA SER A 82 -14.38 17.25 -9.20
C SER A 82 -15.14 18.38 -8.52
#